data_AF-A0A8T3KM54-F1
#
_entry.id   AF-A0A8T3KM54-F1
#
_cell.length_a   1.000
_cell.length_b   1.000
_cell.length_c   1.000
_cell.angle_alpha   90.00
_cell.angle_beta   90.00
_cell.angle_gamma   90.00
#
_symmetry.space_group_name_H-M   'P 1'
#
loop_
_entity.id
_entity.type
_entity.pdbx_description
1 polymer ?
#
loop_
_entity_poly.entity_id
_entity_poly.type
_entity_poly.pdbx_seq_one_letter_code
_entity_poly.pdbx_strand_id
1 'polypeptide(L)'
;MSLSAIKDSVIEFSQSFFKQEPVISSIKPIDNKWIVEIEIIVHNEYMRQRAKKPLIETYKLELDKSISVVSFERIRMRELGSIEETEDI
;
A
#
# COMPACT_ATOMS: atom_id res chain seq x y z
N MET A 1 -3.29 -21.62 -4.52
CA MET A 1 -2.36 -20.48 -4.31
C MET A 1 -2.50 -20.00 -2.88
N SER A 2 -1.41 -19.59 -2.22
CA SER A 2 -1.43 -19.17 -0.82
C SER A 2 -1.40 -17.65 -0.68
N LEU A 3 -2.18 -17.10 0.25
CA LEU A 3 -2.12 -15.70 0.69
C LEU A 3 -0.71 -15.27 1.09
N SER A 4 0.11 -16.20 1.60
CA SER A 4 1.51 -15.95 1.94
C SER A 4 2.33 -15.49 0.74
N ALA A 5 2.16 -16.11 -0.43
CA ALA A 5 2.95 -15.77 -1.61
C ALA A 5 2.63 -14.37 -2.15
N ILE A 6 1.35 -13.95 -2.07
CA ILE A 6 0.94 -12.58 -2.41
C ILE A 6 1.59 -11.59 -1.45
N LYS A 7 1.55 -11.90 -0.15
CA LYS A 7 2.17 -11.06 0.88
C LYS A 7 3.68 -10.90 0.65
N ASP A 8 4.38 -12.00 0.38
CA ASP A 8 5.84 -11.98 0.17
C ASP A 8 6.21 -11.13 -1.05
N SER A 9 5.51 -11.29 -2.17
CA SER A 9 5.72 -10.47 -3.38
C SER A 9 5.47 -8.98 -3.13
N VAL A 10 4.40 -8.65 -2.40
CA VAL A 10 4.06 -7.26 -2.05
C VAL A 10 5.10 -6.64 -1.11
N ILE A 11 5.62 -7.41 -0.14
CA ILE A 11 6.69 -6.97 0.75
C ILE A 11 7.98 -6.73 -0.05
N GLU A 12 8.37 -7.66 -0.91
CA GLU A 12 9.56 -7.54 -1.75
C GLU A 12 9.49 -6.30 -2.66
N PHE A 13 8.35 -6.11 -3.35
CA PHE A 13 8.11 -4.92 -4.16
C PHE A 13 8.24 -3.64 -3.32
N SER A 14 7.61 -3.61 -2.14
CA SER A 14 7.59 -2.41 -1.30
C SER A 14 8.96 -2.07 -0.71
N GLN A 15 9.72 -3.09 -0.29
CA GLN A 15 11.10 -2.90 0.14
C GLN A 15 12.00 -2.43 -1.00
N SER A 16 11.76 -2.91 -2.23
CA SER A 16 12.52 -2.49 -3.40
C SER A 16 12.21 -1.04 -3.81
N PHE A 17 10.92 -0.69 -3.90
CA PHE A 17 10.44 0.58 -4.44
C PHE A 17 10.35 1.69 -3.40
N PHE A 18 9.74 1.43 -2.24
CA PHE A 18 9.54 2.42 -1.17
C PHE A 18 10.59 2.36 -0.07
N LYS A 19 11.48 1.35 -0.08
CA LYS A 19 12.49 1.12 0.98
C LYS A 19 11.88 0.92 2.37
N GLN A 20 10.64 0.40 2.42
CA GLN A 20 9.93 0.15 3.67
C GLN A 20 8.99 -1.03 3.54
N GLU A 21 8.63 -1.61 4.69
CA GLU A 21 7.58 -2.62 4.75
C GLU A 21 6.20 -1.97 4.63
N PRO A 22 5.29 -2.56 3.85
CA PRO A 22 3.93 -2.05 3.69
C PRO A 22 3.00 -2.59 4.78
N VAL A 23 1.91 -1.86 5.04
CA VAL A 23 0.73 -2.45 5.70
C VAL A 23 -0.25 -2.85 4.62
N ILE A 24 -0.57 -4.14 4.51
CA ILE A 24 -1.56 -4.63 3.54
C ILE A 24 -2.96 -4.40 4.13
N SER A 25 -3.76 -3.58 3.46
CA SER A 25 -5.11 -3.19 3.90
C SER A 25 -6.21 -4.00 3.21
N SER A 26 -6.00 -4.41 1.95
CA SER A 26 -6.97 -5.23 1.22
C SER A 26 -6.31 -6.15 0.20
N ILE A 27 -6.89 -7.34 -0.02
CA ILE A 27 -6.52 -8.26 -1.11
C ILE A 27 -7.82 -8.72 -1.76
N LYS A 28 -8.01 -8.39 -3.05
CA LYS A 28 -9.20 -8.74 -3.82
C LYS A 28 -8.81 -9.51 -5.08
N PRO A 29 -9.24 -10.77 -5.25
CA PRO A 29 -9.08 -11.47 -6.51
C PRO A 29 -10.02 -10.87 -7.55
N ILE A 30 -9.52 -10.56 -8.75
CA ILE A 30 -10.32 -10.09 -9.89
C ILE A 30 -9.93 -10.90 -11.11
N ASP A 31 -10.86 -11.75 -11.57
CA ASP A 31 -10.70 -12.69 -12.66
C ASP A 31 -9.44 -13.57 -12.52
N ASN A 32 -8.34 -13.07 -13.08
CA ASN A 32 -7.06 -13.73 -13.29
C ASN A 32 -5.90 -12.91 -12.70
N LYS A 33 -6.20 -11.93 -11.86
CA LYS A 33 -5.27 -11.01 -11.22
C LYS A 33 -5.64 -10.83 -9.74
N TRP A 34 -4.75 -10.18 -9.00
CA TRP A 34 -5.05 -9.70 -7.65
C TRP A 34 -4.89 -8.20 -7.59
N ILE A 35 -5.85 -7.54 -6.96
CA ILE A 35 -5.74 -6.15 -6.54
C ILE A 35 -5.38 -6.15 -5.07
N VAL A 36 -4.25 -5.53 -4.73
CA VAL A 36 -3.79 -5.41 -3.34
C VAL A 36 -3.70 -3.93 -3.00
N GLU A 37 -4.31 -3.54 -1.88
CA GLU A 37 -4.16 -2.20 -1.33
C GLU A 37 -3.14 -2.22 -0.20
N ILE A 38 -2.15 -1.33 -0.28
CA ILE A 38 -1.11 -1.17 0.74
C ILE A 38 -1.06 0.26 1.25
N GLU A 39 -0.65 0.42 2.50
CA GLU A 39 -0.37 1.70 3.13
C GLU A 39 1.15 1.84 3.39
N ILE A 40 1.66 3.02 3.04
CA ILE A 40 3.06 3.43 3.18
C ILE A 40 3.09 4.67 4.07
N ILE A 41 3.73 4.57 5.23
CA ILE A 41 3.94 5.72 6.11
C ILE A 41 5.12 6.53 5.58
N VAL A 42 4.85 7.77 5.16
CA VAL A 42 5.85 8.69 4.64
C VAL A 42 6.41 9.53 5.77
N HIS A 43 7.67 9.25 6.13
CA HIS A 43 8.45 10.06 7.06
C HIS A 43 9.32 11.05 6.28
N ASN A 44 8.81 12.25 6.03
CA ASN A 44 9.68 13.32 5.52
C ASN A 44 10.47 13.92 6.70
N GLU A 45 11.80 13.90 6.66
CA GLU A 45 12.67 14.53 7.67
C GLU A 45 12.33 16.02 7.88
N TYR A 46 11.85 16.70 6.83
CA TYR A 46 11.35 18.07 6.90
C TYR A 46 10.07 18.20 7.77
N MET A 47 9.20 17.20 7.78
CA MET A 47 8.00 17.19 8.63
C MET A 47 8.33 16.94 10.10
N ARG A 48 9.38 16.13 10.39
CA ARG A 48 9.90 15.98 11.76
C ARG A 48 10.39 17.31 12.34
N GLN A 49 11.12 18.11 11.54
CA GLN A 49 11.63 19.41 11.99
C GLN A 49 10.54 20.44 12.30
N ARG A 50 9.35 20.29 11.71
CA ARG A 50 8.21 21.21 11.90
C ARG A 50 7.07 20.62 12.73
N ALA A 51 7.29 19.50 13.42
CA ALA A 51 6.27 18.77 14.19
C ALA A 51 4.97 18.47 13.42
N LYS A 52 5.07 18.28 12.09
CA LYS A 52 3.92 17.90 11.26
C LYS A 52 3.68 16.39 11.38
N LYS A 53 2.40 16.01 11.38
CA LYS A 53 2.01 14.59 11.40
C LYS A 53 2.57 13.89 10.16
N PRO A 54 3.06 12.64 10.30
CA PRO A 54 3.46 11.84 9.14
C PRO A 54 2.24 11.59 8.25
N LEU A 55 2.50 11.35 6.97
CA LEU A 55 1.45 11.03 6.01
C LEU A 55 1.36 9.52 5.83
N ILE A 56 0.16 9.02 5.57
CA ILE A 56 -0.08 7.68 5.06
C ILE A 56 -0.48 7.85 3.60
N GLU A 57 0.24 7.19 2.71
CA GLU A 57 -0.15 7.03 1.32
C GLU A 57 -0.70 5.63 1.10
N THR A 58 -1.87 5.53 0.46
CA THR A 58 -2.45 4.25 0.05
C THR A 58 -2.18 4.03 -1.43
N TYR A 59 -1.66 2.85 -1.75
CA TYR A 59 -1.39 2.41 -3.11
C TYR A 59 -2.23 1.19 -3.44
N LYS A 60 -2.67 1.14 -4.69
CA LYS A 60 -3.29 -0.03 -5.30
C LYS A 60 -2.27 -0.70 -6.20
N LEU A 61 -2.00 -1.97 -5.96
CA LEU A 61 -1.11 -2.85 -6.72
C LEU A 61 -1.96 -3.80 -7.55
N GLU A 62 -1.59 -4.03 -8.80
CA GLU A 62 -2.09 -5.17 -9.57
C GLU A 62 -1.02 -6.24 -9.66
N LEU A 63 -1.37 -7.47 -9.29
CA LEU A 63 -0.53 -8.65 -9.49
C LEU A 63 -1.12 -9.52 -10.59
N ASP A 64 -0.27 -10.02 -11.48
CA ASP A 64 -0.65 -11.00 -12.48
C ASP A 64 -0.78 -12.42 -11.89
N LYS A 65 -1.14 -13.41 -12.72
CA LYS A 65 -1.26 -14.83 -12.33
C LYS A 65 0.00 -15.43 -11.69
N SER A 66 1.16 -14.85 -11.98
CA SER A 66 2.47 -15.27 -11.47
C SER A 66 2.80 -14.59 -10.14
N ILE A 67 1.85 -13.83 -9.56
CA ILE A 67 2.04 -13.06 -8.31
C ILE A 67 3.12 -12.00 -8.49
N SER A 68 3.33 -11.51 -9.71
CA SER A 68 4.25 -10.41 -9.99
C SER A 68 3.49 -9.10 -10.05
N VAL A 69 3.98 -8.07 -9.36
CA VAL A 69 3.41 -6.71 -9.43
C VAL A 69 3.63 -6.16 -10.84
N VAL A 70 2.55 -5.94 -11.58
CA VAL A 70 2.59 -5.44 -12.97
C VAL A 70 2.27 -3.96 -13.09
N SER A 71 1.58 -3.40 -12.09
CA SER A 71 1.26 -1.97 -12.02
C SER A 71 1.01 -1.55 -10.57
N PHE A 72 1.19 -0.26 -10.31
CA PHE A 72 0.81 0.36 -9.05
C PHE A 72 0.42 1.82 -9.25
N GLU A 73 -0.54 2.29 -8.45
CA GLU A 73 -1.00 3.67 -8.45
C GLU A 73 -1.26 4.15 -7.02
N ARG A 74 -0.97 5.42 -6.72
CA ARG A 74 -1.35 6.04 -5.44
C ARG A 74 -2.81 6.46 -5.52
N ILE A 75 -3.65 5.89 -4.67
CA ILE A 75 -5.10 6.14 -4.67
C ILE A 75 -5.54 7.11 -3.58
N ARG A 76 -4.75 7.27 -2.51
CA ARG A 76 -5.11 8.15 -1.39
C ARG A 76 -3.89 8.64 -0.63
N MET A 77 -4.03 9.79 0.02
CA MET A 77 -3.05 10.32 0.98
C MET A 77 -3.80 10.97 2.15
N ARG A 78 -3.42 10.64 3.38
CA ARG A 78 -4.01 11.18 4.61
C ARG A 78 -2.95 11.47 5.66
N GLU A 79 -3.27 12.33 6.62
CA GLU A 79 -2.43 12.46 7.82
C GLU A 79 -2.64 11.25 8.74
N LEU A 80 -1.55 10.79 9.36
CA LEU A 80 -1.63 9.75 10.37
C LEU A 80 -2.54 10.21 11.53
N GLY A 81 -3.55 9.40 11.82
CA GLY A 81 -4.53 9.68 12.87
C GLY A 81 -5.67 10.61 12.45
N SER A 82 -5.75 11.02 11.19
CA SER A 82 -6.99 11.58 10.65
C SER A 82 -8.01 10.47 10.41
N ILE A 83 -9.25 10.72 10.82
CA ILE A 83 -10.40 9.84 10.59
C ILE A 83 -10.97 10.27 9.24
N GLU A 84 -10.96 9.37 8.28
CA GLU A 84 -11.69 9.57 7.03
C GLU A 84 -13.04 8.87 7.15
N GLU A 85 -14.11 9.56 6.80
CA GLU A 85 -15.42 8.95 6.64
C GLU A 85 -15.33 7.94 5.48
N THR A 86 -15.48 6.66 5.76
CA THR A 86 -15.73 5.66 4.73
C THR A 86 -17.15 5.90 4.22
N GLU A 87 -17.28 6.36 2.96
CA GLU A 87 -18.55 6.27 2.25
C GLU A 87 -18.87 4.78 2.06
N ASP A 88 -19.64 4.22 2.99
CA ASP A 88 -20.34 2.95 2.80
C ASP A 88 -21.27 3.11 1.57
N ILE A 89 -21.00 2.32 0.53
CA ILE A 89 -21.82 2.22 -0.68
C ILE A 89 -22.87 1.14 -0.48
#